data_AF-G4YPZ3-F1
#
_entry.id   AF-G4YPZ3-F1
#
_cell.length_a   1.000
_cell.length_b   1.000
_cell.length_c   1.000
_cell.angle_alpha   90.00
_cell.angle_beta   90.00
_cell.angle_gamma   90.00
#
_symmetry.space_group_name_H-M   'P 1'
#
loop_
_entity.id
_entity.type
_entity.pdbx_description
1 polymer ?
#
loop_
_entity_poly.entity_id
_entity_poly.type
_entity_poly.pdbx_seq_one_letter_code
_entity_poly.pdbx_strand_id
1 'polypeptide(L)' 'MCEFCNMQCDSRRHLSNHRRFCKNNPDREKTKEKREKADDQGGYCSICDIPYKKRSAYH' A
#
# COMPACT_ATOMS: atom_id res chain seq x y z
N MET A 1 -15.04 7.55 9.04
CA MET A 1 -14.84 8.80 8.28
C MET A 1 -13.36 9.03 8.03
N CYS A 2 -13.00 9.47 6.83
CA CYS A 2 -11.66 9.91 6.47
C CYS A 2 -11.42 11.38 6.86
N GLU A 3 -10.32 11.68 7.53
CA GLU A 3 -9.93 13.03 7.97
C GLU A 3 -9.54 13.97 6.82
N PHE A 4 -9.23 13.43 5.64
CA PHE A 4 -8.75 14.23 4.49
C PHE A 4 -9.86 14.63 3.52
N CYS A 5 -10.90 13.81 3.40
CA CYS A 5 -11.99 14.05 2.44
C CYS A 5 -13.39 13.89 3.03
N ASN A 6 -13.51 13.62 4.34
CA ASN A 6 -14.76 13.39 5.06
C ASN A 6 -15.63 12.25 4.52
N MET A 7 -15.11 11.43 3.60
CA MET A 7 -15.80 10.26 3.09
C MET A 7 -16.04 9.26 4.23
N GLN A 8 -17.25 8.70 4.27
CA GLN A 8 -17.57 7.62 5.18
C GLN A 8 -17.00 6.29 4.66
N CYS A 9 -16.33 5.57 5.55
CA CYS A 9 -15.84 4.22 5.29
C CYS A 9 -16.61 3.28 6.22
N ASP A 10 -17.05 2.15 5.66
CA ASP A 10 -17.87 1.13 6.32
C ASP A 10 -17.11 0.28 7.37
N SER A 11 -15.78 0.29 7.33
CA SER A 11 -14.94 -0.54 8.18
C SER A 11 -13.57 0.09 8.44
N ARG A 12 -12.89 -0.37 9.51
CA ARG A 12 -11.51 0.04 9.81
C ARG A 12 -10.55 -0.31 8.67
N ARG A 13 -10.74 -1.46 8.01
CA ARG A 13 -9.93 -1.90 6.87
C ARG A 13 -10.16 -1.00 5.65
N HIS A 14 -11.41 -0.68 5.34
CA HIS A 14 -11.74 0.28 4.28
C HIS A 14 -11.13 1.65 4.59
N LEU A 15 -11.27 2.18 5.81
CA LEU A 15 -10.66 3.46 6.19
C LEU A 15 -9.14 3.46 6.01
N SER A 16 -8.46 2.40 6.45
CA SER A 16 -7.01 2.30 6.31
C SER A 16 -6.57 2.28 4.84
N ASN A 17 -7.27 1.53 3.98
CA ASN A 17 -6.98 1.51 2.56
C ASN A 17 -7.31 2.86 1.92
N HIS A 18 -8.48 3.42 2.23
CA HIS A 18 -8.90 4.72 1.75
C HIS A 18 -7.85 5.79 2.07
N ARG A 19 -7.37 5.90 3.31
CA ARG A 19 -6.32 6.86 3.70
C ARG A 19 -5.06 6.75 2.84
N ARG A 20 -4.62 5.53 2.51
CA ARG A 20 -3.41 5.28 1.68
C ARG A 20 -3.54 5.75 0.24
N PHE A 21 -4.77 5.85 -0.28
CA PHE A 21 -5.06 6.22 -1.67
C PHE A 21 -5.90 7.50 -1.79
N CYS A 22 -6.23 8.15 -0.67
CA CYS A 22 -7.11 9.31 -0.64
C CYS A 22 -6.46 10.47 -1.40
N LYS A 23 -7.18 11.03 -2.38
CA LYS A 23 -6.69 12.12 -3.22
C LYS A 23 -6.34 13.39 -2.42
N ASN A 24 -7.02 13.59 -1.30
CA ASN A 24 -6.81 14.75 -0.43
C ASN A 24 -5.79 14.51 0.69
N ASN A 25 -5.22 13.29 0.79
CA ASN A 25 -4.17 13.04 1.76
C ASN A 25 -2.86 13.70 1.28
N PRO A 26 -2.29 14.67 2.03
CA PRO A 26 -1.06 15.36 1.65
C PRO A 26 0.15 14.43 1.54
N ASP A 27 0.14 13.30 2.25
CA ASP A 27 1.20 12.29 2.21
C ASP A 27 0.93 11.19 1.17
N ARG A 28 -0.07 11.35 0.29
CA ARG A 28 -0.40 10.37 -0.76
C ARG A 28 0.81 10.04 -1.63
N GLU A 29 1.51 11.06 -2.12
CA GLU A 29 2.67 10.87 -3.01
C GLU A 29 3.85 10.22 -2.28
N LYS A 30 4.18 10.66 -1.06
CA LYS A 30 5.20 10.00 -0.23
C LYS A 30 4.87 8.53 0.05
N THR A 31 3.59 8.24 0.28
CA THR A 31 3.12 6.87 0.50
C THR A 31 3.19 6.05 -0.79
N LYS A 32 2.94 6.67 -1.95
CA LYS A 32 3.10 6.06 -3.28
C LYS A 32 4.56 5.70 -3.54
N GLU A 33 5.49 6.63 -3.37
CA GLU A 33 6.93 6.38 -3.55
C GLU A 33 7.44 5.27 -2.64
N LYS A 34 7.03 5.25 -1.36
CA LYS A 34 7.39 4.16 -0.43
C LYS A 34 6.89 2.80 -0.90
N ARG A 35 5.70 2.74 -1.50
CA ARG A 35 5.13 1.50 -2.05
C ARG A 35 5.87 1.06 -3.30
N GLU A 36 6.11 1.99 -4.23
CA GLU A 36 6.86 1.71 -5.46
C GLU A 36 8.27 1.22 -5.14
N LYS A 37 8.97 1.85 -4.18
CA LYS A 37 10.28 1.37 -3.70
C LYS A 37 10.23 -0.01 -3.05
N ALA A 38 9.18 -0.30 -2.28
CA ALA A 38 9.00 -1.60 -1.65
C ALA A 38 8.62 -2.70 -2.67
N ASP A 39 7.91 -2.34 -3.73
CA ASP A 39 7.59 -3.25 -4.84
C ASP A 39 8.82 -3.48 -5.74
N ASP A 40 9.63 -2.45 -5.99
CA ASP A 40 10.88 -2.52 -6.75
C ASP A 40 11.95 -3.37 -6.05
N GLN A 41 12.03 -3.29 -4.72
CA GLN A 41 12.84 -4.20 -3.91
C GLN A 41 12.41 -5.67 -4.08
N GLY A 42 11.20 -5.91 -4.58
CA GLY A 42 10.64 -7.23 -4.76
C GLY A 42 10.41 -7.94 -3.44
N GLY A 43 10.34 -9.25 -3.50
CA GLY A 43 10.51 -10.07 -2.31
C GLY A 43 11.40 -11.26 -2.62
N TYR A 44 11.74 -12.00 -1.57
CA TYR A 44 12.62 -13.13 -1.66
C TYR A 44 12.00 -14.29 -0.91
N CYS A 45 11.93 -15.45 -1.56
CA CYS A 45 11.48 -16.67 -0.93
C CYS A 45 12.69 -17.41 -0.35
N SER A 46 12.78 -17.51 0.97
CA SER A 46 13.84 -18.28 1.63
C SER A 46 13.70 -19.80 1.47
N ILE A 47 12.52 -20.29 1.12
CA ILE A 47 12.28 -21.74 0.90
C ILE A 47 12.77 -22.16 -0.49
N CYS A 48 12.52 -21.33 -1.49
CA CYS A 48 12.86 -21.63 -2.88
C CYS A 48 14.17 -20.95 -3.34
N ASP A 49 14.73 -20.05 -2.53
CA ASP A 49 15.93 -19.25 -2.83
C ASP A 49 15.80 -18.40 -4.11
N ILE A 50 14.60 -17.86 -4.37
CA ILE A 50 14.28 -17.12 -5.62
C ILE A 50 13.80 -15.70 -5.30
N PRO A 51 14.37 -14.67 -5.98
CA PRO A 51 13.84 -13.31 -5.94
C PRO A 51 12.63 -13.15 -6.87
N TYR A 52 11.64 -12.38 -6.45
CA TYR A 52 10.45 -12.09 -7.25
C TYR A 52 10.17 -10.59 -7.34
N LYS A 53 9.79 -10.14 -8.54
CA LYS A 53 9.63 -8.72 -8.91
C LYS A 53 8.54 -7.94 -8.16
N LYS A 54 7.65 -8.60 -7.42
CA LYS A 54 6.55 -7.95 -6.69
C LYS A 54 6.39 -8.57 -5.32
N ARG A 55 6.38 -7.75 -4.28
CA ARG A 55 6.25 -8.22 -2.89
C ARG A 55 5.01 -9.11 -2.63
N SER A 56 3.95 -8.98 -3.43
CA SER A 56 2.71 -9.77 -3.36
C SER A 56 2.69 -11.02 -4.24
N ALA A 57 3.82 -11.48 -4.80
CA ALA A 57 3.88 -12.63 -5.72
C ALA A 57 3.72 -14.01 -5.06
N TYR A 58 3.12 -14.07 -3.86
CA TYR A 58 2.66 -15.31 -3.23
C TYR A 58 1.13 -15.27 -3.14
N HIS A 59 0.47 -15.93 -4.10
CA HIS A 59 -0.92 -16.35 -4.02
C HIS A 59 -1.02 -17.79 -4.49
#